data_AF-A0A7Y6IZQ3-F1
#
_entry.id   AF-A0A7Y6IZQ3-F1
#
_cell.length_a   1.000
_cell.length_b   1.000
_cell.length_c   1.000
_cell.angle_alpha   90.00
_cell.angle_beta   90.00
_cell.angle_gamma   90.00
#
_symmetry.space_group_name_H-M   'P 1'
#
loop_
_entity.id
_entity.type
_entity.pdbx_description
1 polymer ?
#
loop_
_entity_poly.entity_id
_entity_poly.type
_entity_poly.pdbx_seq_one_letter_code
_entity_poly.pdbx_strand_id
1 'polypeptide(L)'
;MRDEVVDGGSGGGLDETASDEQVGLMVRDLHERGLAGDLAGVAAAAGGRSFRELEALGRPHVAAFSLPELVMRLEFAELIPDEDFEAAGVAPDEVAGVRGFALAWVEDVKLRRAEEGDTDVDDPDVPEID
;
A
#
# COMPACT_ATOMS: atom_id res chain seq x y z
N MET A 1 29.11 44.67 -29.19
CA MET A 1 28.49 44.19 -30.43
C MET A 1 29.01 42.79 -30.69
N ARG A 2 28.08 41.86 -31.01
CA ARG A 2 28.06 40.41 -30.72
C ARG A 2 27.51 40.17 -29.30
N ASP A 3 26.21 39.97 -29.05
CA ASP A 3 25.16 39.16 -29.73
C ASP A 3 25.69 37.77 -30.09
N GLU A 4 25.10 36.65 -29.74
CA GLU A 4 23.90 36.20 -28.99
C GLU A 4 24.32 34.75 -28.57
N VAL A 5 23.75 34.07 -27.59
CA VAL A 5 22.64 33.13 -27.81
C VAL A 5 22.31 32.54 -26.45
N VAL A 6 21.04 32.68 -26.11
CA VAL A 6 20.28 31.96 -25.10
C VAL A 6 20.28 30.45 -25.36
N ASP A 7 20.54 29.67 -24.33
CA ASP A 7 20.07 28.29 -24.21
C ASP A 7 19.54 28.17 -22.76
N GLY A 8 18.25 27.97 -22.49
CA GLY A 8 17.25 27.29 -23.29
C GLY A 8 16.97 25.89 -22.75
N GLY A 9 16.78 25.74 -21.43
CA GLY A 9 16.53 24.44 -20.81
C GLY A 9 15.51 24.52 -19.68
N SER A 10 14.25 24.83 -20.03
CA SER A 10 13.10 24.44 -19.23
C SER A 10 13.09 22.91 -19.14
N GLY A 11 13.13 22.35 -17.93
CA GLY A 11 13.25 20.91 -17.73
C GLY A 11 12.60 20.45 -16.43
N GLY A 12 11.26 20.41 -16.44
CA GLY A 12 10.46 19.56 -15.56
C GLY A 12 10.28 20.05 -14.13
N GLY A 13 9.10 20.60 -13.83
CA GLY A 13 8.52 20.33 -12.51
C GLY A 13 8.46 18.81 -12.39
N LEU A 14 9.27 18.27 -11.48
CA LEU A 14 9.21 16.85 -11.15
C LEU A 14 7.78 16.64 -10.65
N ASP A 15 7.03 15.84 -11.39
CA ASP A 15 5.93 15.08 -10.82
C ASP A 15 6.56 14.32 -9.65
N GLU A 16 6.50 14.91 -8.45
CA GLU A 16 7.33 14.52 -7.31
C GLU A 16 6.71 13.26 -6.70
N THR A 17 6.90 12.14 -7.40
CA THR A 17 6.57 10.81 -6.90
C THR A 17 7.22 10.64 -5.54
N ALA A 18 6.47 10.11 -4.56
CA ALA A 18 7.00 9.88 -3.23
C ALA A 18 8.30 9.05 -3.29
N SER A 19 9.32 9.52 -2.58
CA SER A 19 10.59 8.81 -2.47
C SER A 19 10.41 7.46 -1.75
N ASP A 20 11.32 6.53 -2.01
CA ASP A 20 11.35 5.19 -1.39
C ASP A 20 11.31 5.27 0.15
N GLU A 21 12.02 6.23 0.75
CA GLU A 21 12.04 6.44 2.20
C GLU A 21 10.70 6.93 2.73
N GLN A 22 10.04 7.86 2.03
CA GLN A 22 8.70 8.33 2.41
C GLN A 22 7.67 7.20 2.33
N VAL A 23 7.70 6.40 1.26
CA VAL A 23 6.82 5.23 1.10
C VAL A 23 7.08 4.22 2.21
N GLY A 24 8.34 3.94 2.54
CA GLY A 24 8.71 3.03 3.63
C GLY A 24 8.14 3.46 4.99
N LEU A 25 8.17 4.76 5.30
CA LEU A 25 7.56 5.31 6.51
C LEU A 25 6.02 5.23 6.50
N MET A 26 5.38 5.44 5.35
CA MET A 26 3.93 5.27 5.22
C MET A 26 3.51 3.80 5.42
N VAL A 27 4.28 2.85 4.86
CA VAL A 27 4.03 1.42 5.07
C VAL A 27 4.25 1.02 6.53
N ARG A 28 5.25 1.59 7.22
CA ARG A 28 5.40 1.42 8.67
C ARG A 28 4.15 1.90 9.41
N ASP A 29 3.66 3.08 9.09
CA ASP A 29 2.49 3.66 9.77
C ASP A 29 1.23 2.81 9.54
N LEU A 30 1.02 2.33 8.32
CA LEU A 30 -0.04 1.37 7.99
C LEU A 30 0.11 0.06 8.78
N HIS A 31 1.32 -0.48 8.86
CA HIS A 31 1.64 -1.69 9.62
C HIS A 31 1.39 -1.51 11.13
N GLU A 32 1.76 -0.37 11.70
CA GLU A 32 1.65 -0.13 13.15
C GLU A 32 0.26 0.28 13.60
N ARG A 33 -0.46 1.09 12.79
CA ARG A 33 -1.74 1.71 13.19
C ARG A 33 -2.95 1.28 12.35
N GLY A 34 -2.80 1.14 11.03
CA GLY A 34 -3.88 0.72 10.14
C GLY A 34 -5.02 1.72 9.97
N LEU A 35 -4.77 3.02 10.09
CA LEU A 35 -5.83 4.03 9.96
C LEU A 35 -6.16 4.32 8.49
N ALA A 36 -7.34 4.89 8.25
CA ALA A 36 -7.82 5.33 6.94
C ALA A 36 -6.78 6.15 6.17
N GLY A 37 -6.18 7.15 6.84
CA GLY A 37 -5.16 8.02 6.25
C GLY A 37 -3.82 7.31 5.99
N ASP A 38 -3.46 6.31 6.77
CA ASP A 38 -2.23 5.54 6.55
C ASP A 38 -2.38 4.71 5.27
N LEU A 39 -3.53 4.04 5.11
CA LEU A 39 -3.85 3.28 3.91
C LEU A 39 -3.97 4.17 2.67
N ALA A 40 -4.69 5.29 2.77
CA ALA A 40 -4.86 6.24 1.66
C ALA A 40 -3.53 6.85 1.24
N GLY A 41 -2.65 7.18 2.18
CA GLY A 41 -1.31 7.69 1.91
C GLY A 41 -0.48 6.69 1.10
N VAL A 42 -0.47 5.41 1.50
CA VAL A 42 0.24 4.37 0.75
C VAL A 42 -0.37 4.17 -0.64
N ALA A 43 -1.70 4.12 -0.76
CA ALA A 43 -2.37 3.94 -2.05
C ALA A 43 -2.03 5.08 -3.04
N ALA A 44 -2.02 6.33 -2.57
CA ALA A 44 -1.65 7.49 -3.38
C ALA A 44 -0.15 7.49 -3.76
N ALA A 45 0.72 7.05 -2.85
CA ALA A 45 2.17 7.04 -3.03
C ALA A 45 2.70 5.80 -3.77
N ALA A 46 1.86 4.80 -4.03
CA ALA A 46 2.28 3.52 -4.60
C ALA A 46 2.95 3.68 -5.98
N GLY A 47 2.51 4.64 -6.81
CA GLY A 47 3.25 5.07 -8.01
C GLY A 47 3.64 3.97 -9.00
N GLY A 48 2.85 2.88 -9.07
CA GLY A 48 3.15 1.71 -9.93
C GLY A 48 4.07 0.65 -9.30
N ARG A 49 4.53 0.85 -8.06
CA ARG A 49 5.25 -0.18 -7.29
C ARG A 49 4.35 -1.39 -7.05
N SER A 50 4.94 -2.56 -7.13
CA SER A 50 4.30 -3.80 -6.70
C SER A 50 4.12 -3.85 -5.19
N PHE A 51 3.18 -4.68 -4.73
CA PHE A 51 2.96 -4.93 -3.31
C PHE A 51 4.20 -5.46 -2.59
N ARG A 52 4.98 -6.35 -3.23
CA ARG A 52 6.28 -6.81 -2.71
C ARG A 52 7.28 -5.67 -2.54
N GLU A 53 7.31 -4.69 -3.43
CA GLU A 53 8.19 -3.52 -3.28
C GLU A 53 7.74 -2.64 -2.11
N LEU A 54 6.44 -2.42 -1.93
CA LEU A 54 5.91 -1.69 -0.76
C LEU A 54 6.27 -2.41 0.56
N GLU A 55 6.10 -3.73 0.62
CA GLU A 55 6.54 -4.56 1.76
C GLU A 55 8.05 -4.40 2.01
N ALA A 56 8.87 -4.44 0.96
CA ALA A 56 10.31 -4.32 1.06
C ALA A 56 10.74 -2.94 1.57
N LEU A 57 10.07 -1.87 1.15
CA LEU A 57 10.31 -0.51 1.61
C LEU A 57 9.93 -0.31 3.07
N GLY A 58 8.87 -0.95 3.55
CA GLY A 58 8.43 -0.84 4.95
C GLY A 58 9.31 -1.62 5.95
N ARG A 59 9.86 -2.77 5.55
CA ARG A 59 10.61 -3.69 6.43
C ARG A 59 11.72 -3.03 7.27
N PRO A 60 12.58 -2.14 6.73
CA PRO A 60 13.64 -1.49 7.52
C PRO A 60 13.11 -0.57 8.63
N HIS A 61 11.86 -0.10 8.52
CA HIS A 61 11.27 0.88 9.43
C HIS A 61 10.42 0.26 10.55
N VAL A 62 10.17 -1.05 10.50
CA VAL A 62 9.44 -1.81 11.53
C VAL A 62 10.37 -2.84 12.16
N ALA A 63 10.63 -2.71 13.47
CA ALA A 63 11.59 -3.56 14.18
C ALA A 63 11.29 -5.07 14.08
N ALA A 64 10.01 -5.44 13.99
CA ALA A 64 9.52 -6.81 13.80
C ALA A 64 8.43 -6.85 12.73
N PHE A 65 8.78 -6.50 11.49
CA PHE A 65 7.84 -6.51 10.38
C PHE A 65 7.17 -7.89 10.22
N SER A 66 5.84 -7.89 10.24
CA SER A 66 5.02 -9.10 10.16
C SER A 66 4.05 -8.96 8.99
N LEU A 67 4.19 -9.83 7.98
CA LEU A 67 3.27 -9.87 6.85
C LEU A 67 1.84 -10.27 7.28
N PRO A 68 1.62 -11.25 8.19
CA PRO A 68 0.29 -11.51 8.74
C PRO A 68 -0.37 -10.29 9.41
N GLU A 69 0.38 -9.49 10.17
CA GLU A 69 -0.15 -8.28 10.80
C GLU A 69 -0.55 -7.24 9.74
N LEU A 70 0.26 -7.06 8.70
CA LEU A 70 -0.08 -6.18 7.59
C LEU A 70 -1.37 -6.63 6.89
N VAL A 71 -1.49 -7.93 6.60
CA VAL A 71 -2.69 -8.51 5.97
C VAL A 71 -3.92 -8.27 6.84
N MET A 72 -3.83 -8.48 8.15
CA MET A 72 -4.92 -8.19 9.08
C MET A 72 -5.37 -6.72 8.93
N ARG A 73 -4.44 -5.76 8.95
CA ARG A 73 -4.78 -4.33 8.79
C ARG A 73 -5.45 -4.01 7.46
N LEU A 74 -4.98 -4.64 6.39
CA LEU A 74 -5.55 -4.46 5.06
C LEU A 74 -6.96 -5.08 4.95
N GLU A 75 -7.20 -6.24 5.57
CA GLU A 75 -8.53 -6.87 5.62
C GLU A 75 -9.51 -6.01 6.43
N PHE A 76 -9.06 -5.43 7.55
CA PHE A 76 -9.87 -4.50 8.33
C PHE A 76 -10.22 -3.20 7.59
N ALA A 77 -9.57 -2.90 6.46
CA ALA A 77 -9.84 -1.70 5.68
C ALA A 77 -11.28 -1.60 5.21
N GLU A 78 -11.99 -2.71 4.99
CA GLU A 78 -13.41 -2.71 4.59
C GLU A 78 -14.36 -2.29 5.71
N LEU A 79 -13.90 -2.39 6.97
CA LEU A 79 -14.70 -2.08 8.17
C LEU A 79 -14.51 -0.63 8.66
N ILE A 80 -13.51 0.07 8.15
CA ILE A 80 -13.27 1.49 8.44
C ILE A 80 -14.48 2.29 7.89
N PRO A 81 -15.13 3.18 8.66
CA PRO A 81 -16.20 4.04 8.15
C PRO A 81 -15.74 5.04 7.08
N ASP A 82 -16.62 5.42 6.16
CA ASP A 82 -16.29 6.42 5.13
C ASP A 82 -15.93 7.78 5.76
N GLU A 83 -16.55 8.16 6.89
CA GLU A 83 -16.21 9.39 7.60
C GLU A 83 -14.75 9.46 8.09
N ASP A 84 -14.11 8.33 8.36
CA ASP A 84 -12.70 8.29 8.77
C ASP A 84 -11.76 8.55 7.57
N PHE A 85 -12.15 8.09 6.38
CA PHE A 85 -11.43 8.43 5.14
C PHE A 85 -11.63 9.91 4.78
N GLU A 86 -12.84 10.43 4.92
CA GLU A 86 -13.12 11.85 4.70
C GLU A 86 -12.36 12.74 5.69
N ALA A 87 -12.29 12.36 6.96
CA ALA A 87 -11.51 13.05 7.98
C ALA A 87 -9.99 13.03 7.69
N ALA A 88 -9.53 11.99 7.00
CA ALA A 88 -8.16 11.88 6.49
C ALA A 88 -7.93 12.65 5.16
N GLY A 89 -8.96 13.28 4.60
CA GLY A 89 -8.89 14.11 3.40
C GLY A 89 -9.12 13.36 2.08
N VAL A 90 -9.59 12.11 2.14
CA VAL A 90 -9.96 11.33 0.95
C VAL A 90 -11.34 11.75 0.46
N ALA A 91 -11.50 11.99 -0.83
CA ALA A 91 -12.81 12.33 -1.37
C ALA A 91 -13.76 11.12 -1.34
N PRO A 92 -15.08 11.30 -1.12
CA PRO A 92 -16.02 10.17 -1.02
C PRO A 92 -16.00 9.23 -2.24
N ASP A 93 -15.73 9.76 -3.43
CA ASP A 93 -15.61 9.00 -4.68
C ASP A 93 -14.29 8.23 -4.82
N GLU A 94 -13.27 8.56 -4.03
CA GLU A 94 -11.96 7.89 -4.03
C GLU A 94 -11.89 6.73 -3.01
N VAL A 95 -12.75 6.72 -1.99
CA VAL A 95 -12.77 5.72 -0.91
C VAL A 95 -12.82 4.29 -1.46
N ALA A 96 -13.67 4.04 -2.46
CA ALA A 96 -13.77 2.72 -3.09
C ALA A 96 -12.45 2.29 -3.76
N GLY A 97 -11.69 3.23 -4.32
CA GLY A 97 -10.37 2.97 -4.90
C GLY A 97 -9.34 2.59 -3.83
N VAL A 98 -9.35 3.26 -2.69
CA VAL A 98 -8.47 2.96 -1.56
C VAL A 98 -8.77 1.57 -0.98
N ARG A 99 -10.05 1.22 -0.81
CA ARG A 99 -10.44 -0.15 -0.37
C ARG A 99 -10.08 -1.20 -1.42
N GLY A 100 -10.27 -0.89 -2.70
CA GLY A 100 -9.85 -1.76 -3.80
C GLY A 100 -8.34 -2.03 -3.80
N PHE A 101 -7.54 -1.02 -3.51
CA PHE A 101 -6.09 -1.16 -3.34
C PHE A 101 -5.74 -2.10 -2.17
N ALA A 102 -6.39 -1.95 -1.01
CA ALA A 102 -6.18 -2.85 0.13
C ALA A 102 -6.55 -4.31 -0.21
N LEU A 103 -7.72 -4.52 -0.81
CA LEU A 103 -8.18 -5.84 -1.23
C LEU A 103 -7.20 -6.48 -2.22
N ALA A 104 -6.75 -5.74 -3.23
CA ALA A 104 -5.78 -6.25 -4.21
C ALA A 104 -4.46 -6.68 -3.55
N TRP A 105 -4.01 -5.96 -2.51
CA TRP A 105 -2.81 -6.34 -1.77
C TRP A 105 -3.03 -7.61 -0.96
N VAL A 106 -4.16 -7.75 -0.27
CA VAL A 106 -4.51 -8.99 0.47
C VAL A 106 -4.52 -10.19 -0.47
N GLU A 107 -5.17 -10.06 -1.63
CA GLU A 107 -5.26 -11.14 -2.62
C GLU A 107 -3.89 -11.51 -3.20
N ASP A 108 -3.01 -10.53 -3.47
CA ASP A 108 -1.63 -10.81 -3.87
C ASP A 108 -0.87 -11.63 -2.82
N VAL A 109 -0.98 -11.26 -1.54
CA VAL A 109 -0.33 -12.02 -0.46
C VAL A 109 -0.88 -13.44 -0.35
N LYS A 110 -2.21 -13.61 -0.39
CA LYS A 110 -2.88 -14.92 -0.32
C LYS A 110 -2.47 -15.81 -1.50
N LEU A 111 -2.46 -15.26 -2.72
CA LEU A 111 -2.03 -15.97 -3.92
C LEU A 111 -0.58 -16.45 -3.79
N ARG A 112 0.34 -15.57 -3.39
CA ARG A 112 1.75 -15.92 -3.23
C ARG A 112 1.97 -17.01 -2.17
N ARG A 113 1.23 -16.99 -1.06
CA ARG A 113 1.29 -18.05 -0.05
C ARG A 113 0.81 -19.39 -0.59
N ALA A 114 -0.30 -19.40 -1.31
CA ALA A 114 -0.80 -20.62 -1.94
C ALA A 114 0.20 -21.19 -2.97
N GLU A 115 0.85 -20.34 -3.76
CA GLU A 115 1.91 -20.72 -4.71
C GLU A 115 3.16 -21.27 -4.01
N GLU A 116 3.51 -20.74 -2.83
CA GLU A 116 4.65 -21.17 -2.02
C GLU A 116 4.35 -22.46 -1.21
N GLY A 117 3.12 -22.98 -1.29
CA GLY A 117 2.67 -24.17 -0.55
C GLY A 117 2.32 -23.91 0.92
N ASP A 118 2.24 -22.63 1.30
CA ASP A 118 1.81 -22.16 2.62
C ASP A 118 0.29 -21.97 2.62
N THR A 119 -0.44 -23.08 2.51
CA THR A 119 -1.90 -23.11 2.62
C THR A 119 -2.31 -23.41 4.05
N ASP A 120 -1.89 -22.59 5.01
CA ASP A 120 -2.58 -22.49 6.31
C ASP A 120 -3.92 -21.78 6.07
N VAL A 121 -4.78 -22.46 5.31
CA VAL A 121 -6.22 -22.25 5.36
C VAL A 121 -6.61 -22.90 6.68
N ASP A 122 -7.08 -22.12 7.65
CA ASP A 122 -8.00 -22.66 8.65
C ASP A 122 -9.18 -23.24 7.87
N ASP A 123 -9.06 -24.51 7.48
CA ASP A 123 -10.13 -25.33 6.91
C ASP A 123 -10.66 -26.23 8.04
N PRO A 124 -11.51 -25.71 8.95
CA PRO A 124 -12.38 -26.58 9.69
C PRO A 124 -13.42 -27.09 8.70
N ASP A 125 -13.29 -28.34 8.26
CA ASP A 125 -14.29 -29.16 7.55
C ASP A 125 -13.92 -29.60 6.12
N VAL A 126 -12.74 -30.19 5.90
CA VAL A 126 -12.64 -31.27 4.90
C VAL A 126 -13.02 -32.59 5.59
N PRO A 127 -14.23 -33.15 5.36
CA PRO A 127 -14.55 -34.47 5.88
C PRO A 127 -13.63 -35.52 5.24
N GLU A 128 -13.07 -36.39 6.07
CA GLU A 128 -12.40 -37.60 5.60
C GLU A 128 -13.37 -38.38 4.72
N ILE A 129 -13.00 -38.56 3.44
CA ILE A 129 -13.72 -39.44 2.54
C ILE A 129 -13.38 -40.88 2.96
N ASP A 130 -14.41 -41.60 3.42
CA ASP A 130 -14.40 -43.04 3.76
C ASP A 130 -14.04 -43.92 2.53
#